data_AF-A0A950T0S8-F1
#
_entry.id   AF-A0A950T0S8-F1
#
_cell.length_a   1.000
_cell.length_b   1.000
_cell.length_c   1.000
_cell.angle_alpha   90.00
_cell.angle_beta   90.00
_cell.angle_gamma   90.00
#
_symmetry.space_group_name_H-M   'P 1'
#
loop_
_entity.id
_entity.type
_entity.pdbx_description
1 polymer ?
#
loop_
_entity_poly.entity_id
_entity_poly.type
_entity_poly.pdbx_seq_one_letter_code
_entity_poly.pdbx_strand_id
1 'polypeptide(L)'
;MAKKQRPSRMKIVTGIAGAMLLAIAFLWMIWLVQSRHGSISNGTAWTIPGFGAKITPEAESAQLLAAGITLGHADQQPTLSQQQALFLASQLEPEAAVKAKSVSARYVLLNYPAANTSAPHPNLNNVPVWMVWYQTIPLEPADAAVDPTPSPNSHHDLYVFLDANNGKELLSIWV
;
A
#
# COMPACT_ATOMS: atom_id res chain seq x y z
N MET A 1 -64.53 13.83 44.84
CA MET A 1 -64.13 12.48 44.34
C MET A 1 -62.92 12.64 43.43
N ALA A 2 -61.77 12.05 43.81
CA ALA A 2 -60.50 12.20 43.10
C ALA A 2 -60.41 11.25 41.89
N LYS A 3 -60.12 11.79 40.69
CA LYS A 3 -59.82 10.99 39.48
C LYS A 3 -58.37 10.50 39.54
N LYS A 4 -58.21 9.23 39.88
CA LYS A 4 -56.95 8.48 39.84
C LYS A 4 -56.55 8.27 38.37
N GLN A 5 -55.64 9.11 37.85
CA GLN A 5 -55.02 8.90 36.54
C GLN A 5 -54.13 7.64 36.60
N ARG A 6 -54.55 6.58 35.92
CA ARG A 6 -53.69 5.43 35.63
C ARG A 6 -52.73 5.83 34.50
N PRO A 7 -51.40 5.73 34.68
CA PRO A 7 -50.49 5.92 33.57
C PRO A 7 -50.69 4.77 32.56
N SER A 8 -51.19 5.16 31.39
CA SER A 8 -51.40 4.30 30.23
C SER A 8 -50.09 3.64 29.79
N ARG A 9 -50.12 2.31 29.65
CA ARG A 9 -49.03 1.42 29.19
C ARG A 9 -48.40 1.82 27.84
N MET A 10 -48.98 2.78 27.14
CA MET A 10 -48.54 3.24 25.81
C MET A 10 -47.23 4.03 25.83
N LYS A 11 -46.84 4.63 26.97
CA LYS A 11 -45.55 5.36 27.08
C LYS A 11 -44.34 4.48 27.36
N ILE A 12 -44.55 3.21 27.71
CA ILE A 12 -43.47 2.29 28.10
C ILE A 12 -42.84 1.62 26.87
N VAL A 13 -43.62 1.40 25.81
CA VAL A 13 -43.16 0.70 24.59
C VAL A 13 -42.24 1.59 23.73
N THR A 14 -42.44 2.91 23.73
CA THR A 14 -41.57 3.85 23.00
C THR A 14 -40.21 4.07 23.65
N GLY A 15 -40.11 3.92 24.98
CA GLY A 15 -38.82 4.02 25.69
C GLY A 15 -37.87 2.86 25.38
N ILE A 16 -38.42 1.65 25.23
CA ILE A 16 -37.64 0.43 24.95
C ILE A 16 -37.09 0.44 23.52
N ALA A 17 -37.90 0.89 22.55
CA ALA A 17 -37.44 1.02 21.16
C ALA A 17 -36.29 2.05 21.03
N GLY A 18 -36.38 3.17 21.75
CA GLY A 18 -35.30 4.17 21.78
C GLY A 18 -34.02 3.65 22.45
N ALA A 19 -34.14 2.94 23.57
CA ALA A 19 -33.00 2.34 24.27
C ALA A 19 -32.31 1.27 23.41
N MET A 20 -33.08 0.49 22.65
CA MET A 20 -32.54 -0.54 21.77
C MET A 20 -31.77 0.06 20.58
N LEU A 21 -32.27 1.15 19.99
CA LEU A 21 -31.53 1.88 18.94
C LEU A 21 -30.24 2.52 19.48
N LEU A 22 -30.27 3.07 20.70
CA LEU A 22 -29.08 3.60 21.36
C LEU A 22 -28.04 2.52 21.65
N ALA A 23 -28.47 1.35 22.12
CA ALA A 23 -27.58 0.22 22.37
C ALA A 23 -26.91 -0.27 21.08
N ILE A 24 -27.67 -0.38 19.98
CA ILE A 24 -27.14 -0.75 18.67
C ILE A 24 -26.15 0.31 18.17
N ALA A 25 -26.48 1.60 18.30
CA ALA A 25 -25.58 2.68 17.88
C ALA A 25 -24.27 2.69 18.69
N PHE A 26 -24.33 2.46 20.00
CA PHE A 26 -23.15 2.35 20.85
C PHE A 26 -22.31 1.13 20.52
N LEU A 27 -22.94 -0.03 20.31
CA LEU A 27 -22.23 -1.25 19.92
C LEU A 27 -21.54 -1.06 18.57
N TRP A 28 -22.21 -0.40 17.64
CA TRP A 28 -21.67 -0.07 16.33
C TRP A 28 -20.51 0.92 16.43
N MET A 29 -20.61 1.94 17.30
CA MET A 29 -19.54 2.92 17.50
C MET A 29 -18.31 2.31 18.19
N ILE A 30 -18.51 1.45 19.19
CA ILE A 30 -17.42 0.70 19.86
C ILE A 30 -16.75 -0.24 18.86
N TRP A 31 -17.53 -0.94 18.05
CA TRP A 31 -17.00 -1.78 16.98
C TRP A 31 -16.21 -0.95 15.97
N LEU A 32 -16.68 0.23 15.57
CA LEU A 32 -15.99 1.09 14.62
C LEU A 32 -14.67 1.65 15.17
N VAL A 33 -14.64 2.00 16.46
CA VAL A 33 -13.41 2.44 17.15
C VAL A 33 -12.43 1.27 17.27
N GLN A 34 -12.88 0.06 17.60
CA GLN A 34 -12.01 -1.13 17.61
C GLN A 34 -11.53 -1.51 16.21
N SER A 35 -12.37 -1.40 15.19
CA SER A 35 -11.98 -1.58 13.78
C SER A 35 -10.98 -0.54 13.30
N ARG A 36 -10.83 0.62 13.97
CA ARG A 36 -9.75 1.58 13.67
C ARG A 36 -8.40 1.13 14.26
N HIS A 37 -8.41 0.33 15.32
CA HIS A 37 -7.20 -0.13 16.02
C HIS A 37 -6.82 -1.58 15.67
N GLY A 38 -7.76 -2.37 15.15
CA GLY A 38 -7.54 -3.74 14.69
C GLY A 38 -7.60 -3.82 13.16
N SER A 39 -6.42 -3.84 12.54
CA SER A 39 -6.21 -4.23 11.14
C SER A 39 -6.69 -3.24 10.07
N ILE A 40 -5.85 -2.25 9.80
CA ILE A 40 -5.45 -1.95 8.41
C ILE A 40 -4.10 -2.65 8.19
N SER A 41 -4.06 -3.97 8.40
CA SER A 41 -2.91 -4.81 8.01
C SER A 41 -3.17 -5.53 6.69
N ASN A 42 -4.36 -5.36 6.13
CA ASN A 42 -4.63 -5.72 4.76
C ASN A 42 -4.39 -4.48 3.93
N GLY A 43 -3.16 -4.34 3.42
CA GLY A 43 -2.95 -3.57 2.22
C GLY A 43 -4.00 -4.04 1.23
N THR A 44 -5.01 -3.22 1.00
CA THR A 44 -5.96 -3.41 -0.08
C THR A 44 -5.14 -3.29 -1.35
N ALA A 45 -4.56 -4.43 -1.76
CA ALA A 45 -4.20 -4.66 -3.13
C ALA A 45 -5.49 -4.37 -3.90
N TRP A 46 -5.51 -3.22 -4.55
CA TRP A 46 -6.61 -2.86 -5.43
C TRP A 46 -6.52 -3.85 -6.59
N THR A 47 -7.22 -4.97 -6.47
CA THR A 47 -7.33 -5.96 -7.53
C THR A 47 -8.22 -5.34 -8.60
N ILE A 48 -7.58 -4.62 -9.52
CA ILE A 48 -8.18 -4.32 -10.81
C ILE A 48 -8.47 -5.70 -11.45
N PRO A 49 -9.67 -5.96 -12.00
CA PRO A 49 -9.99 -7.27 -12.57
C PRO A 49 -9.04 -7.54 -13.76
N GLY A 50 -8.16 -8.55 -13.62
CA GLY A 50 -7.05 -8.83 -14.55
C GLY A 50 -5.67 -8.93 -13.87
N PHE A 51 -5.56 -8.47 -12.62
CA PHE A 51 -4.31 -8.35 -11.87
C PHE A 51 -4.32 -9.29 -10.65
N GLY A 52 -4.05 -10.57 -10.89
CA GLY A 52 -4.04 -11.61 -9.87
C GLY A 52 -2.67 -12.30 -9.77
N ALA A 53 -1.61 -11.57 -9.48
CA ALA A 53 -0.37 -12.17 -9.01
C ALA A 53 -0.33 -12.06 -7.48
N LYS A 54 -0.46 -13.20 -6.81
CA LYS A 54 -0.26 -13.31 -5.37
C LYS A 54 1.25 -13.17 -5.12
N ILE A 55 1.66 -11.97 -4.73
CA ILE A 55 3.04 -11.68 -4.36
C ILE A 55 3.43 -12.54 -3.16
N THR A 56 4.52 -13.30 -3.27
CA THR A 56 5.19 -13.90 -2.11
C THR A 56 6.19 -12.86 -1.57
N PRO A 57 5.98 -12.27 -0.38
CA PRO A 57 6.84 -11.23 0.20
C PRO A 57 8.31 -11.65 0.32
N GLU A 58 8.56 -12.95 0.33
CA GLU A 58 9.88 -13.56 0.48
C GLU A 58 10.80 -13.30 -0.73
N ALA A 59 10.29 -13.36 -1.96
CA ALA A 59 11.09 -13.13 -3.17
C ALA A 59 11.49 -11.65 -3.34
N GLU A 60 10.56 -10.73 -3.04
CA GLU A 60 10.77 -9.28 -2.99
C GLU A 60 11.87 -8.93 -1.97
N SER A 61 11.78 -9.52 -0.77
CA SER A 61 12.75 -9.27 0.30
C SER A 61 14.16 -9.76 -0.06
N ALA A 62 14.30 -10.89 -0.77
CA ALA A 62 15.59 -11.43 -1.16
C ALA A 62 16.29 -10.57 -2.23
N GLN A 63 15.54 -10.06 -3.21
CA GLN A 63 16.06 -9.18 -4.25
C GLN A 63 16.54 -7.84 -3.70
N LEU A 64 15.74 -7.21 -2.85
CA LEU A 64 16.11 -5.95 -2.19
C LEU A 64 17.29 -6.15 -1.23
N LEU A 65 17.33 -7.25 -0.49
CA LEU A 65 18.44 -7.57 0.40
C LEU A 65 19.74 -7.82 -0.37
N ALA A 66 19.67 -8.46 -1.54
CA ALA A 66 20.82 -8.63 -2.44
C ALA A 66 21.32 -7.28 -2.97
N ALA A 67 20.42 -6.31 -3.18
CA ALA A 67 20.77 -4.93 -3.48
C ALA A 67 21.26 -4.14 -2.25
N GLY A 68 21.35 -4.76 -1.06
CA GLY A 68 21.78 -4.10 0.18
C GLY A 68 20.70 -3.26 0.87
N ILE A 69 19.45 -3.37 0.42
CA ILE A 69 18.29 -2.64 0.93
C ILE A 69 17.55 -3.49 1.95
N THR A 70 17.21 -2.88 3.06
CA THR A 70 16.33 -3.47 4.06
C THR A 70 15.10 -2.59 4.27
N LEU A 71 13.95 -3.24 4.39
CA LEU A 71 12.67 -2.56 4.58
C LEU A 71 12.18 -2.80 6.01
N GLY A 72 11.93 -1.71 6.72
CA GLY A 72 11.29 -1.71 8.03
C GLY A 72 9.79 -1.45 7.95
N HIS A 73 9.08 -1.78 9.02
CA HIS A 73 7.68 -1.42 9.17
C HIS A 73 7.56 0.06 9.56
N ALA A 74 6.62 0.77 8.94
CA ALA A 74 6.37 2.18 9.22
C ALA A 74 5.02 2.31 9.94
N ASP A 75 5.06 2.64 11.25
CA ASP A 75 3.86 2.79 12.08
C ASP A 75 3.19 4.18 11.95
N GLN A 76 3.88 5.14 11.35
CA GLN A 76 3.38 6.50 11.21
C GLN A 76 2.45 6.64 10.00
N GLN A 77 1.52 7.58 10.04
CA GLN A 77 0.70 7.85 8.87
C GLN A 77 1.51 8.65 7.83
N PRO A 78 1.60 8.21 6.57
CA PRO A 78 2.30 8.96 5.54
C PRO A 78 1.57 10.27 5.22
N THR A 79 2.34 11.32 4.96
CA THR A 79 1.81 12.62 4.53
C THR A 79 1.17 12.51 3.14
N LEU A 80 1.81 11.79 2.23
CA LEU A 80 1.26 11.47 0.91
C LEU A 80 0.37 10.23 0.95
N SER A 81 -0.77 10.29 0.24
CA SER A 81 -1.62 9.12 0.06
C SER A 81 -0.99 8.11 -0.91
N GLN A 82 -1.39 6.85 -0.79
CA GLN A 82 -0.95 5.78 -1.70
C GLN A 82 -1.24 6.11 -3.16
N GLN A 83 -2.40 6.70 -3.44
CA GLN A 83 -2.80 7.09 -4.79
C GLN A 83 -1.94 8.24 -5.35
N GLN A 84 -1.57 9.20 -4.51
CA GLN A 84 -0.66 10.28 -4.89
C GLN A 84 0.74 9.74 -5.19
N ALA A 85 1.24 8.82 -4.37
CA ALA A 85 2.54 8.19 -4.60
C ALA A 85 2.57 7.39 -5.91
N LEU A 86 1.54 6.60 -6.20
CA LEU A 86 1.41 5.88 -7.47
C LEU A 86 1.37 6.82 -8.67
N PHE A 87 0.61 7.92 -8.56
CA PHE A 87 0.54 8.92 -9.62
C PHE A 87 1.90 9.58 -9.87
N LEU A 88 2.62 9.98 -8.82
CA LEU A 88 3.97 10.55 -8.95
C LEU A 88 4.96 9.54 -9.55
N ALA A 89 4.94 8.28 -9.09
CA ALA A 89 5.78 7.22 -9.64
C ALA A 89 5.50 7.01 -11.14
N SER A 90 4.22 7.05 -11.56
CA SER A 90 3.87 6.93 -12.99
C SER A 90 4.36 8.09 -13.86
N GLN A 91 4.57 9.28 -13.28
CA GLN A 91 5.15 10.41 -14.01
C GLN A 91 6.67 10.33 -14.11
N LEU A 92 7.32 9.77 -13.08
CA LEU A 92 8.76 9.52 -13.07
C LEU A 92 9.13 8.41 -14.05
N GLU A 93 8.38 7.31 -14.02
CA GLU A 93 8.64 6.11 -14.82
C GLU A 93 7.43 5.76 -15.71
N PRO A 94 7.15 6.59 -16.74
CA PRO A 94 5.96 6.43 -17.58
C PRO A 94 6.00 5.14 -18.40
N GLU A 95 7.19 4.71 -18.84
CA GLU A 95 7.35 3.48 -19.59
C GLU A 95 7.02 2.25 -18.74
N ALA A 96 7.57 2.18 -17.52
CA ALA A 96 7.27 1.11 -16.59
C ALA A 96 5.78 1.11 -16.21
N ALA A 97 5.17 2.29 -15.98
CA ALA A 97 3.75 2.39 -15.67
C ALA A 97 2.83 1.85 -16.78
N VAL A 98 3.21 2.00 -18.04
CA VAL A 98 2.43 1.53 -19.19
C VAL A 98 2.68 0.05 -19.48
N LYS A 99 3.94 -0.38 -19.38
CA LYS A 99 4.38 -1.73 -19.78
C LYS A 99 4.25 -2.77 -18.66
N ALA A 100 4.20 -2.35 -17.39
CA ALA A 100 4.11 -3.27 -16.26
C ALA A 100 2.78 -4.03 -16.23
N LYS A 101 2.85 -5.32 -15.91
CA LYS A 101 1.68 -6.16 -15.74
C LYS A 101 0.99 -5.95 -14.40
N SER A 102 1.71 -5.46 -13.39
CA SER A 102 1.13 -5.13 -12.08
C SER A 102 1.92 -4.00 -11.44
N VAL A 103 1.22 -3.15 -10.70
CA VAL A 103 1.83 -2.05 -9.95
C VAL A 103 1.27 -2.07 -8.54
N SER A 104 2.14 -1.98 -7.54
CA SER A 104 1.73 -1.89 -6.14
C SER A 104 2.52 -0.80 -5.42
N ALA A 105 1.93 -0.20 -4.40
CA ALA A 105 2.60 0.78 -3.56
C ALA A 105 2.45 0.40 -2.08
N ARG A 106 3.56 0.41 -1.35
CA ARG A 106 3.62 0.11 0.08
C ARG A 106 4.37 1.20 0.82
N TYR A 107 3.88 1.53 2.01
CA TYR A 107 4.56 2.46 2.89
C TYR A 107 5.51 1.71 3.80
N VAL A 108 6.80 2.02 3.74
CA VAL A 108 7.88 1.28 4.41
C VAL A 108 8.97 2.24 4.90
N LEU A 109 9.77 1.78 5.85
CA LEU A 109 11.00 2.47 6.25
C LEU A 109 12.17 1.92 5.41
N LEU A 110 12.80 2.79 4.63
CA LEU A 110 13.96 2.43 3.81
C LEU A 110 15.26 2.55 4.61
N ASN A 111 16.01 1.46 4.62
CA ASN A 111 17.38 1.40 5.11
C ASN A 111 18.29 0.98 3.95
N TYR A 112 19.15 1.91 3.55
CA TYR A 112 20.11 1.72 2.48
C TYR A 112 21.43 2.43 2.81
N PRO A 113 22.34 1.74 3.53
CA PRO A 113 23.62 2.31 3.92
C PRO A 113 24.54 2.48 2.71
N ALA A 114 25.14 3.66 2.57
CA ALA A 114 26.10 3.94 1.49
C ALA A 114 27.34 3.02 1.48
N ALA A 115 27.63 2.36 2.60
CA ALA A 115 28.71 1.40 2.73
C ALA A 115 28.41 0.03 2.08
N ASN A 116 27.14 -0.24 1.75
CA ASN A 116 26.70 -1.57 1.34
C ASN A 116 26.68 -1.74 -0.19
N THR A 117 26.87 -0.68 -0.97
CA THR A 117 26.82 -0.77 -2.43
C THR A 117 27.86 0.10 -3.13
N SER A 118 28.18 -0.28 -4.37
CA SER A 118 29.12 0.45 -5.22
C SER A 118 28.52 1.71 -5.87
N ALA A 119 27.20 1.91 -5.78
CA ALA A 119 26.52 3.02 -6.41
C ALA A 119 26.52 4.27 -5.50
N PRO A 120 26.79 5.48 -6.02
CA PRO A 120 26.76 6.69 -5.21
C PRO A 120 25.31 7.05 -4.85
N HIS A 121 24.92 6.81 -3.61
CA HIS A 121 23.63 7.23 -3.06
C HIS A 121 23.81 7.83 -1.65
N PRO A 122 22.92 8.72 -1.20
CA PRO A 122 22.92 9.17 0.18
C PRO A 122 22.72 7.99 1.14
N ASN A 123 23.30 8.08 2.33
CA ASN A 123 23.08 7.09 3.38
C ASN A 123 21.64 7.26 3.93
N LEU A 124 20.78 6.27 3.69
CA LEU A 124 19.38 6.30 4.10
C LEU A 124 19.20 5.35 5.29
N ASN A 125 18.76 5.86 6.44
CA ASN A 125 18.45 5.04 7.62
C ASN A 125 17.07 5.41 8.15
N ASN A 126 16.17 4.42 8.17
CA ASN A 126 14.78 4.51 8.61
C ASN A 126 14.04 5.68 7.96
N VAL A 127 14.26 5.88 6.67
CA VAL A 127 13.61 6.97 5.93
C VAL A 127 12.21 6.51 5.53
N PRO A 128 11.14 7.23 5.89
CA PRO A 128 9.78 6.86 5.49
C PRO A 128 9.57 7.10 3.99
N VAL A 129 9.26 6.03 3.27
CA VAL A 129 9.10 6.07 1.82
C VAL A 129 7.85 5.33 1.36
N TRP A 130 7.32 5.76 0.22
CA TRP A 130 6.47 4.93 -0.62
C TRP A 130 7.34 4.12 -1.56
N MET A 131 7.34 2.81 -1.37
CA MET A 131 7.91 1.87 -2.33
C MET A 131 6.83 1.51 -3.35
N VAL A 132 7.05 1.90 -4.59
CA VAL A 132 6.24 1.53 -5.75
C VAL A 132 6.96 0.43 -6.51
N TRP A 133 6.28 -0.67 -6.75
CA TRP A 133 6.83 -1.83 -7.44
C TRP A 133 6.03 -2.12 -8.70
N TYR A 134 6.73 -2.02 -9.83
CA TYR A 134 6.27 -2.38 -11.16
C TYR A 134 6.77 -3.78 -11.51
N GLN A 135 5.84 -4.67 -11.86
CA GLN A 135 6.13 -6.09 -12.07
C GLN A 135 6.02 -6.49 -13.52
N THR A 136 6.86 -7.45 -13.91
CA THR A 136 6.78 -8.15 -15.20
C THR A 136 6.81 -7.16 -16.37
N ILE A 137 7.71 -6.17 -16.31
CA ILE A 137 7.91 -5.25 -17.41
C ILE A 137 8.62 -6.04 -18.52
N PRO A 138 8.04 -6.16 -19.73
CA PRO A 138 8.68 -6.84 -20.84
C PRO A 138 9.99 -6.13 -21.19
N LEU A 139 11.08 -6.91 -21.28
CA LEU A 139 12.30 -6.44 -21.91
C LEU A 139 12.00 -6.28 -23.40
N GLU A 140 12.22 -5.08 -23.93
CA GLU A 140 12.10 -4.85 -25.36
C GLU A 140 13.09 -5.79 -26.04
N PRO A 141 12.65 -6.62 -27.02
CA PRO A 141 13.55 -7.55 -27.67
C PRO A 141 14.69 -6.75 -28.28
N ALA A 142 15.93 -7.16 -27.98
CA ALA A 142 17.10 -6.60 -28.64
C ALA A 142 16.87 -6.62 -30.15
N ASP A 143 17.27 -5.55 -30.83
CA ASP A 143 17.13 -5.43 -32.28
C ASP A 143 17.58 -6.76 -32.94
N ALA A 144 16.71 -7.36 -33.74
CA ALA A 144 16.95 -8.68 -34.33
C ALA A 144 18.20 -8.69 -35.23
N ALA A 145 18.70 -7.51 -35.61
CA ALA A 145 19.98 -7.32 -36.27
C ALA A 145 21.21 -7.58 -35.37
N VAL A 146 21.07 -7.50 -34.05
CA VAL A 146 22.14 -7.63 -33.05
C VAL A 146 22.04 -8.94 -32.27
N ASP A 147 20.82 -9.45 -32.02
CA ASP A 147 20.59 -10.78 -31.45
C ASP A 147 19.54 -11.54 -32.27
N PRO A 148 19.91 -12.59 -33.02
CA PRO A 148 18.98 -13.38 -33.84
C PRO A 148 18.03 -14.27 -33.01
N THR A 149 18.18 -14.30 -31.68
CA THR A 149 17.34 -15.08 -30.75
C THR A 149 16.89 -14.22 -29.56
N PRO A 150 16.09 -13.15 -29.78
CA PRO A 150 15.57 -12.37 -28.68
C PRO A 150 14.68 -13.26 -27.81
N SER A 151 15.01 -13.37 -26.52
CA SER A 151 14.27 -14.20 -25.56
C SER A 151 12.90 -13.57 -25.29
N PRO A 152 11.79 -14.10 -25.84
CA PRO A 152 10.51 -13.40 -25.92
C PRO A 152 9.77 -13.30 -24.56
N ASN A 153 10.31 -13.90 -23.51
CA ASN A 153 9.74 -13.94 -22.16
C ASN A 153 10.68 -13.37 -21.09
N SER A 154 11.65 -12.55 -21.51
CA SER A 154 12.50 -11.86 -20.56
C SER A 154 11.71 -10.67 -19.96
N HIS A 155 11.60 -10.66 -18.63
CA HIS A 155 10.91 -9.63 -17.88
C HIS A 155 11.83 -9.12 -16.78
N HIS A 156 11.64 -7.86 -16.40
CA HIS A 156 12.28 -7.28 -15.23
C HIS A 156 11.23 -6.63 -14.33
N ASP A 157 11.61 -6.45 -13.08
CA ASP A 157 10.84 -5.73 -12.08
C ASP A 157 11.54 -4.41 -11.77
N LEU A 158 10.76 -3.36 -11.48
CA LEU A 158 11.28 -2.04 -11.11
C LEU A 158 10.71 -1.61 -9.77
N TYR A 159 11.61 -1.24 -8.85
CA TYR A 159 11.29 -0.66 -7.56
C TYR A 159 11.64 0.82 -7.55
N VAL A 160 10.65 1.67 -7.29
CA VAL A 160 10.81 3.13 -7.16
C VAL A 160 10.48 3.51 -5.72
N PHE A 161 11.42 4.18 -5.06
CA PHE A 161 11.28 4.67 -3.70
C PHE A 161 11.10 6.18 -3.72
N LEU A 162 9.91 6.61 -3.30
CA LEU A 162 9.54 8.02 -3.18
C LEU A 162 9.51 8.43 -1.72
N ASP A 163 10.03 9.61 -1.40
CA ASP A 163 9.90 10.19 -0.07
C ASP A 163 8.41 10.34 0.30
N ALA A 164 8.00 9.84 1.46
CA ALA A 164 6.59 9.82 1.85
C ALA A 164 5.99 11.19 2.21
N ASN A 165 6.84 12.22 2.33
CA ASN A 165 6.44 13.58 2.69
C ASN A 165 6.30 14.49 1.48
N ASN A 166 7.24 14.43 0.54
CA ASN A 166 7.31 15.33 -0.60
C ASN A 166 7.20 14.63 -1.96
N GLY A 167 7.26 13.29 -2.00
CA GLY A 167 7.10 12.51 -3.22
C GLY A 167 8.28 12.57 -4.16
N LYS A 168 9.42 13.11 -3.71
CA LYS A 168 10.68 13.13 -4.44
C LYS A 168 11.23 11.72 -4.56
N GLU A 169 11.73 11.37 -5.74
CA GLU A 169 12.48 10.14 -5.94
C GLU A 169 13.75 10.13 -5.08
N LEU A 170 13.92 9.05 -4.32
CA LEU A 170 15.12 8.78 -3.53
C LEU A 170 15.98 7.71 -4.16
N LEU A 171 15.35 6.69 -4.76
CA LEU A 171 16.03 5.53 -5.31
C LEU A 171 15.13 4.81 -6.32
N SER A 172 15.72 4.32 -7.42
CA SER A 172 15.08 3.47 -8.41
C SER A 172 15.99 2.28 -8.74
N ILE A 173 15.44 1.07 -8.75
CA ILE A 173 16.22 -0.17 -8.93
C ILE A 173 15.49 -1.12 -9.85
N TRP A 174 16.20 -1.57 -10.87
CA TRP A 174 15.81 -2.58 -11.84
C TRP A 174 16.36 -3.93 -11.37
N VAL A 175 15.50 -4.95 -11.33
CA VAL A 175 15.86 -6.32 -10.91
C VAL A 175 15.37 -7.34 -11.92
#